data_AF-A0A7W6P3L3-F1
#
_entry.id   AF-A0A7W6P3L3-F1
#
_cell.length_a   1.000
_cell.length_b   1.000
_cell.length_c   1.000
_cell.angle_alpha   90.00
_cell.angle_beta   90.00
_cell.angle_gamma   90.00
#
_symmetry.space_group_name_H-M   'P 1'
#
loop_
_entity.id
_entity.type
_entity.pdbx_description
1 polymer ?
#
loop_
_entity_poly.entity_id
_entity_poly.type
_entity_poly.pdbx_seq_one_letter_code
_entity_poly.pdbx_strand_id
1 'polypeptide(L)'
;MIANDNRRSGRTTDYTKTLEFLAHHVMAPGCKVVLDEAQFEVLKAYLSNIENIGDTNFRLEMCVDYRDHGSSSGYSVAWDNDGTRLQDDIIDAIMGDLVQNLGFTGASILQEGELIKLIDVDERIEGIQARITDQHRVSKKLHKTVFDIEPKQ
;
A
#
# COMPACT_ATOMS: atom_id res chain seq x y z
N MET A 1 12.77 34.91 -3.76
CA MET A 1 12.90 35.06 -2.30
C MET A 1 12.73 33.66 -1.73
N ILE A 2 13.83 33.00 -1.33
CA ILE A 2 13.76 31.67 -0.72
C ILE A 2 13.38 31.91 0.74
N ALA A 3 12.15 31.55 1.12
CA ALA A 3 11.82 31.42 2.52
C ALA A 3 12.66 30.26 3.07
N ASN A 4 13.69 30.60 3.85
CA ASN A 4 14.48 29.64 4.60
C ASN A 4 13.74 29.33 5.89
N ASP A 5 12.64 28.58 5.80
CA ASP A 5 11.96 28.05 6.98
C ASP A 5 12.57 26.69 7.34
N ASN A 6 13.47 26.68 8.33
CA ASN A 6 14.11 25.48 8.86
C ASN A 6 13.15 24.50 9.57
N ARG A 7 11.85 24.50 9.24
CA ARG A 7 10.89 23.52 9.73
C ARG A 7 10.99 22.26 8.85
N ARG A 8 11.74 21.27 9.33
CA ARG A 8 11.80 19.92 8.71
C ARG A 8 10.47 19.16 8.80
N SER A 9 9.61 19.52 9.75
CA SER A 9 8.33 18.84 9.96
C SER A 9 7.41 19.03 8.76
N GLY A 10 7.01 17.92 8.15
CA GLY A 10 6.12 17.88 6.99
C GLY A 10 6.80 18.01 5.63
N ARG A 11 8.15 18.10 5.58
CA ARG A 11 8.89 18.06 4.32
C ARG A 11 9.24 16.62 3.95
N THR A 12 9.06 16.31 2.69
CA THR A 12 9.47 15.06 2.08
C THR A 12 10.99 14.93 2.09
N THR A 13 11.45 13.71 2.39
CA THR A 13 12.85 13.29 2.46
C THR A 13 13.00 12.02 1.64
N ASP A 14 14.13 11.88 0.96
CA ASP A 14 14.46 10.63 0.26
C ASP A 14 14.88 9.55 1.27
N TYR A 15 13.95 8.64 1.56
CA TYR A 15 14.14 7.50 2.44
C TYR A 15 14.57 6.23 1.69
N THR A 16 14.85 6.31 0.38
CA THR A 16 15.17 5.14 -0.46
C THR A 16 16.29 4.31 0.14
N LYS A 17 17.40 4.94 0.53
CA LYS A 17 18.56 4.23 1.13
C LYS A 17 18.29 3.71 2.53
N THR A 18 17.45 4.40 3.29
CA THR A 18 17.02 3.93 4.61
C THR A 18 16.17 2.68 4.48
N LEU A 19 15.18 2.68 3.57
CA LEU A 19 14.34 1.50 3.36
C LEU A 19 15.15 0.35 2.75
N GLU A 20 16.07 0.62 1.82
CA GLU A 20 16.96 -0.41 1.26
C GLU A 20 17.77 -1.09 2.36
N PHE A 21 18.33 -0.33 3.30
CA PHE A 21 19.05 -0.92 4.43
C PHE A 21 18.15 -1.80 5.32
N LEU A 22 16.91 -1.37 5.59
CA LEU A 22 16.01 -2.06 6.50
C LEU A 22 15.30 -3.27 5.87
N ALA A 23 14.97 -3.17 4.58
CA ALA A 23 14.03 -4.06 3.91
C ALA A 23 14.32 -4.21 2.40
N HIS A 24 15.59 -4.29 1.99
CA HIS A 24 15.96 -4.49 0.56
C HIS A 24 15.19 -5.61 -0.13
N HIS A 25 14.83 -6.68 0.60
CA HIS A 25 14.14 -7.85 0.07
C HIS A 25 12.66 -7.61 -0.26
N VAL A 26 12.07 -6.46 0.10
CA VAL A 26 10.73 -6.05 -0.37
C VAL A 26 10.79 -4.91 -1.39
N MET A 27 11.99 -4.47 -1.79
CA MET A 27 12.15 -3.40 -2.78
C MET A 27 12.49 -3.97 -4.16
N ALA A 28 11.88 -3.39 -5.20
CA ALA A 28 12.29 -3.62 -6.57
C ALA A 28 13.62 -2.91 -6.90
N PRO A 29 14.40 -3.40 -7.87
CA PRO A 29 15.52 -2.64 -8.41
C PRO A 29 15.08 -1.27 -8.92
N GLY A 30 15.77 -0.21 -8.47
CA GLY A 30 15.44 1.17 -8.85
C GLY A 30 14.27 1.79 -8.07
N CYS A 31 13.77 1.11 -7.02
CA CYS A 31 12.71 1.64 -6.17
C CYS A 31 13.08 3.01 -5.59
N LYS A 32 12.09 3.90 -5.51
CA LYS A 32 12.25 5.26 -4.97
C LYS A 32 11.21 5.54 -3.89
N VAL A 33 11.68 6.00 -2.73
CA VAL A 33 10.83 6.34 -1.57
C VAL A 33 11.13 7.77 -1.13
N VAL A 34 10.19 8.68 -1.36
CA VAL A 34 10.30 10.09 -0.98
C VAL A 34 9.03 10.49 -0.24
N LEU A 35 9.14 10.65 1.08
CA LEU A 35 8.02 10.81 2.00
C LEU A 35 8.46 11.72 3.15
N ASP A 36 7.52 12.32 3.88
CA ASP A 36 7.85 12.85 5.20
C ASP A 36 8.07 11.72 6.24
N GLU A 37 8.55 12.09 7.43
CA GLU A 37 8.89 11.12 8.48
C GLU A 37 7.69 10.30 8.96
N ALA A 38 6.52 10.93 9.13
CA ALA A 38 5.33 10.25 9.63
C ALA A 38 4.76 9.29 8.57
N GLN A 39 4.76 9.71 7.31
CA GLN A 39 4.42 8.86 6.17
C GLN A 39 5.35 7.65 6.08
N PHE A 40 6.66 7.84 6.29
CA PHE A 40 7.61 6.73 6.25
C PHE A 40 7.37 5.68 7.34
N GLU A 41 7.00 6.10 8.56
CA GLU A 41 6.61 5.15 9.61
C GLU A 41 5.37 4.35 9.24
N VAL A 42 4.35 4.98 8.65
CA VAL A 42 3.15 4.29 8.17
C VAL A 42 3.49 3.32 7.04
N LEU A 43 4.30 3.73 6.07
CA LEU A 43 4.75 2.82 4.99
C LEU A 43 5.39 1.56 5.56
N LYS A 44 6.30 1.67 6.54
CA LYS A 44 6.93 0.51 7.17
C LYS A 44 5.91 -0.42 7.86
N ALA A 45 4.90 0.14 8.53
CA ALA A 45 3.86 -0.66 9.17
C ALA A 45 3.05 -1.48 8.15
N TYR A 46 2.70 -0.89 7.01
CA TYR A 46 2.03 -1.61 5.92
C TYR A 46 2.93 -2.67 5.30
N LEU A 47 4.19 -2.35 5.01
CA LEU A 47 5.15 -3.31 4.43
C LEU A 47 5.36 -4.52 5.36
N SER A 48 5.53 -4.28 6.67
CA SER A 48 5.68 -5.35 7.65
C SER A 48 4.46 -6.27 7.70
N ASN A 49 3.25 -5.73 7.53
CA ASN A 49 2.04 -6.52 7.45
C ASN A 49 1.93 -7.32 6.13
N ILE A 50 2.37 -6.76 5.01
CA ILE A 50 2.41 -7.45 3.71
C ILE A 50 3.32 -8.67 3.76
N GLU A 51 4.49 -8.55 4.40
CA GLU A 51 5.41 -9.69 4.58
C GLU A 51 4.78 -10.86 5.35
N ASN A 52 3.82 -10.58 6.24
CA ASN A 52 3.13 -11.60 7.03
C ASN A 52 2.05 -12.37 6.25
N ILE A 53 1.70 -11.94 5.03
CA ILE A 53 0.72 -12.64 4.16
C ILE A 53 1.28 -13.98 3.66
N GLY A 54 2.61 -14.10 3.56
CA GLY A 54 3.32 -15.29 3.11
C GLY A 54 4.19 -15.02 1.89
N ASP A 55 4.57 -16.09 1.19
CA ASP A 55 5.38 -15.98 -0.02
C ASP A 55 4.52 -15.44 -1.18
N THR A 56 4.81 -14.20 -1.58
CA THR A 56 4.01 -13.42 -2.54
C THR A 56 4.88 -12.72 -3.58
N ASN A 57 6.21 -12.89 -3.51
CA ASN A 57 7.18 -12.15 -4.32
C ASN A 57 6.95 -10.62 -4.35
N PHE A 58 6.35 -10.04 -3.30
CA PHE A 58 6.04 -8.61 -3.26
C PHE A 58 7.28 -7.73 -3.47
N ARG A 59 7.14 -6.70 -4.30
CA ARG A 59 8.14 -5.67 -4.58
C ARG A 59 7.50 -4.29 -4.60
N LEU A 60 7.96 -3.41 -3.71
CA LEU A 60 7.69 -1.98 -3.82
C LEU A 60 8.56 -1.38 -4.92
N GLU A 61 7.95 -0.71 -5.89
CA GLU A 61 8.64 -0.07 -7.01
C GLU A 61 8.73 1.45 -6.84
N MET A 62 7.74 2.07 -6.20
CA MET A 62 7.74 3.51 -5.95
C MET A 62 6.81 3.87 -4.80
N CYS A 63 7.21 4.83 -3.97
CA CYS A 63 6.33 5.50 -3.02
C CYS A 63 6.80 6.94 -2.81
N VAL A 64 6.25 7.86 -3.59
CA VAL A 64 6.70 9.25 -3.66
C VAL A 64 5.53 10.20 -3.45
N ASP A 65 5.69 11.10 -2.49
CA ASP A 65 4.85 12.28 -2.33
C ASP A 65 5.47 13.47 -3.07
N TYR A 66 4.71 14.07 -3.98
CA TYR A 66 5.18 15.22 -4.76
C TYR A 66 4.78 16.58 -4.16
N ARG A 67 4.20 16.65 -2.95
CA ARG A 67 3.72 17.92 -2.37
C ARG A 67 4.76 19.05 -2.33
N ASP A 68 6.04 18.71 -2.20
CA ASP A 68 7.15 19.69 -2.17
C ASP A 68 7.76 19.96 -3.56
N HIS A 69 7.29 19.27 -4.60
CA HIS A 69 7.74 19.49 -5.97
C HIS A 69 6.97 20.68 -6.56
N GLY A 70 7.69 21.77 -6.82
CA GLY A 70 7.12 23.06 -7.27
C GLY A 70 6.33 23.05 -8.60
N SER A 71 6.15 21.90 -9.23
CA SER A 71 5.40 21.73 -10.49
C SER A 71 4.34 20.62 -10.47
N SER A 72 4.18 19.87 -9.38
CA SER A 72 3.27 18.72 -9.34
C SER A 72 2.68 18.52 -7.96
N SER A 73 1.39 18.81 -7.80
CA SER A 73 0.60 18.29 -6.67
C SER A 73 0.22 16.84 -7.00
N GLY A 74 0.45 15.91 -6.07
CA GLY A 74 0.15 14.50 -6.33
C GLY A 74 1.06 13.53 -5.58
N TYR A 75 0.96 12.28 -5.98
CA TYR A 75 1.77 11.18 -5.46
C TYR A 75 1.98 10.14 -6.57
N SER A 76 2.95 9.25 -6.37
CA SER A 76 3.12 8.03 -7.17
C SER A 76 3.43 6.86 -6.26
N VAL A 77 2.62 5.82 -6.36
CA VAL A 77 2.84 4.54 -5.68
C VAL A 77 2.71 3.42 -6.70
N ALA A 78 3.69 2.53 -6.72
CA ALA A 78 3.72 1.37 -7.61
C ALA A 78 4.31 0.18 -6.86
N TRP A 79 3.75 -1.00 -7.10
CA TRP A 79 4.16 -2.27 -6.53
C TRP A 79 3.90 -3.38 -7.54
N ASP A 80 4.55 -4.51 -7.29
CA ASP A 80 4.30 -5.77 -7.97
C ASP A 80 4.21 -6.90 -6.93
N ASN A 81 3.41 -7.92 -7.25
CA ASN A 81 3.26 -9.13 -6.46
C ASN A 81 2.85 -10.29 -7.37
N ASP A 82 3.32 -11.48 -7.02
CA ASP A 82 3.12 -12.71 -7.79
C ASP A 82 2.84 -13.87 -6.82
N GLY A 83 1.78 -13.70 -6.04
CA GLY A 83 1.27 -14.72 -5.13
C GLY A 83 0.18 -15.56 -5.78
N THR A 84 -0.61 -16.22 -4.94
CA THR A 84 -1.90 -16.75 -5.37
C THR A 84 -2.89 -15.61 -5.60
N ARG A 85 -3.91 -15.84 -6.44
CA ARG A 85 -4.97 -14.85 -6.70
C ARG A 85 -5.59 -14.25 -5.43
N LEU A 86 -5.72 -15.03 -4.35
CA LEU A 86 -6.21 -14.53 -3.07
C LEU A 86 -5.19 -13.58 -2.40
N GLN A 87 -3.91 -13.96 -2.38
CA GLN A 87 -2.86 -13.13 -1.81
C GLN A 87 -2.70 -11.82 -2.58
N ASP A 88 -2.75 -11.88 -3.92
CA ASP A 88 -2.66 -10.69 -4.76
C ASP A 88 -3.83 -9.73 -4.48
N ASP A 89 -5.06 -10.24 -4.40
CA ASP A 89 -6.23 -9.42 -4.07
C ASP A 89 -6.14 -8.79 -2.67
N ILE A 90 -5.52 -9.48 -1.72
CA ILE A 90 -5.27 -8.94 -0.39
C ILE A 90 -4.23 -7.82 -0.46
N ILE A 91 -3.10 -8.06 -1.14
CA ILE A 91 -2.02 -7.06 -1.29
C ILE A 91 -2.53 -5.83 -2.03
N ASP A 92 -3.23 -5.98 -3.14
CA ASP A 92 -3.80 -4.87 -3.91
C ASP A 92 -4.75 -4.03 -3.06
N ALA A 93 -5.57 -4.69 -2.22
CA ALA A 93 -6.47 -3.99 -1.31
C ALA A 93 -5.72 -3.26 -0.18
N ILE A 94 -4.65 -3.85 0.36
CA ILE A 94 -3.79 -3.23 1.37
C ILE A 94 -3.03 -2.04 0.79
N MET A 95 -2.47 -2.16 -0.41
CA MET A 95 -1.76 -1.08 -1.11
C MET A 95 -2.71 0.03 -1.53
N GLY A 96 -3.94 -0.30 -1.96
CA GLY A 96 -4.99 0.66 -2.18
C GLY A 96 -5.38 1.42 -0.91
N ASP A 97 -5.48 0.73 0.23
CA ASP A 97 -5.73 1.35 1.53
C ASP A 97 -4.57 2.24 1.98
N LEU A 98 -3.31 1.78 1.82
CA LEU A 98 -2.11 2.59 2.08
C LEU A 98 -2.18 3.92 1.32
N VAL A 99 -2.42 3.87 0.01
CA VAL A 99 -2.49 5.06 -0.85
C VAL A 99 -3.52 6.07 -0.34
N GLN A 100 -4.68 5.62 0.12
CA GLN A 100 -5.73 6.49 0.64
C GLN A 100 -5.41 7.08 2.02
N ASN A 101 -4.47 6.48 2.76
CA ASN A 101 -4.22 6.77 4.17
C ASN A 101 -2.80 7.26 4.47
N LEU A 102 -1.93 7.38 3.47
CA LEU A 102 -0.56 7.87 3.63
C LEU A 102 -0.48 9.41 3.65
N GLY A 103 -1.60 10.10 3.84
CA GLY A 103 -1.65 11.56 3.88
C GLY A 103 -1.38 12.24 2.55
N PHE A 104 -1.43 11.54 1.42
CA PHE A 104 -1.22 12.13 0.10
C PHE A 104 -2.26 13.21 -0.24
N THR A 105 -1.91 14.06 -1.22
CA THR A 105 -2.83 15.01 -1.85
C THR A 105 -2.97 14.66 -3.33
N GLY A 106 -4.17 14.77 -3.90
CA GLY A 106 -4.44 14.39 -5.28
C GLY A 106 -5.89 13.99 -5.49
N ALA A 107 -6.41 14.22 -6.70
CA ALA A 107 -7.82 14.07 -7.02
C ALA A 107 -8.40 12.64 -6.79
N SER A 108 -7.56 11.62 -6.70
CA SER A 108 -7.92 10.23 -6.40
C SER A 108 -7.95 9.90 -4.90
N ILE A 109 -7.56 10.83 -4.03
CA ILE A 109 -7.55 10.66 -2.57
C ILE A 109 -8.86 11.18 -1.99
N LEU A 110 -9.53 10.35 -1.18
CA LEU A 110 -10.82 10.70 -0.58
C LEU A 110 -10.70 11.73 0.55
N GLN A 111 -9.63 11.66 1.34
CA GLN A 111 -9.34 12.55 2.46
C GLN A 111 -7.92 13.08 2.31
N GLU A 112 -7.75 14.11 1.48
CA GLU A 112 -6.43 14.67 1.18
C GLU A 112 -5.71 15.15 2.46
N GLY A 113 -4.43 14.81 2.58
CA GLY A 113 -3.60 15.23 3.72
C GLY A 113 -3.84 14.44 5.02
N GLU A 114 -4.86 13.60 5.09
CA GLU A 114 -5.15 12.80 6.29
C GLU A 114 -4.24 11.55 6.34
N LEU A 115 -3.41 11.51 7.38
CA LEU A 115 -2.53 10.38 7.66
C LEU A 115 -3.16 9.49 8.72
N ILE A 116 -3.25 8.20 8.43
CA ILE A 116 -3.70 7.21 9.42
C ILE A 116 -2.78 7.18 10.64
N LYS A 117 -3.36 6.92 11.81
CA LYS A 117 -2.56 6.67 13.02
C LYS A 117 -1.97 5.28 12.95
N LEU A 118 -0.69 5.15 13.32
CA LEU A 118 0.02 3.87 13.34
C LEU A 118 -0.72 2.76 14.11
N ILE A 119 -1.39 3.12 15.22
CA ILE A 119 -2.15 2.18 16.05
C ILE A 119 -3.36 1.56 15.35
N ASP A 120 -3.85 2.18 14.27
CA ASP A 120 -5.06 1.76 13.56
C ASP A 120 -4.71 0.89 12.32
N VAL A 121 -3.42 0.77 11.95
CA VAL A 121 -2.99 0.08 10.73
C VAL A 121 -3.31 -1.41 10.78
N ASP A 122 -2.97 -2.09 11.88
CA ASP A 122 -3.15 -3.54 12.01
C ASP A 122 -4.64 -3.93 11.92
N GLU A 123 -5.52 -3.21 12.64
CA GLU A 123 -6.97 -3.46 12.61
C GLU A 123 -7.56 -3.31 11.20
N ARG A 124 -7.11 -2.31 10.43
CA ARG A 124 -7.55 -2.14 9.04
C ARG A 124 -7.10 -3.28 8.16
N ILE A 125 -5.85 -3.71 8.29
CA ILE A 125 -5.31 -4.79 7.48
C ILE A 125 -6.01 -6.11 7.81
N GLU A 126 -6.26 -6.41 9.07
CA GLU A 126 -7.07 -7.56 9.48
C GLU A 126 -8.48 -7.52 8.86
N GLY A 127 -9.12 -6.34 8.87
CA GLY A 127 -10.43 -6.14 8.24
C GLY A 127 -10.41 -6.35 6.72
N ILE A 128 -9.35 -5.90 6.04
CA ILE A 128 -9.15 -6.15 4.60
C ILE A 128 -8.99 -7.64 4.33
N GLN A 129 -8.10 -8.32 5.06
CA GLN A 129 -7.86 -9.76 4.88
C GLN A 129 -9.13 -10.58 5.09
N ALA A 130 -9.90 -10.29 6.14
CA ALA A 130 -11.15 -10.97 6.42
C ALA A 130 -12.18 -10.78 5.29
N ARG A 131 -12.34 -9.54 4.82
CA ARG A 131 -13.28 -9.20 3.74
C ARG A 131 -12.92 -9.89 2.42
N ILE A 132 -11.66 -9.81 1.99
CA ILE A 132 -11.23 -10.40 0.71
C ILE A 132 -11.31 -11.93 0.77
N THR A 133 -10.93 -12.53 1.90
CA THR A 133 -11.03 -13.99 2.10
C THR A 133 -12.48 -14.48 2.00
N ASP A 134 -13.43 -13.76 2.60
CA ASP A 134 -14.85 -14.11 2.51
C ASP A 134 -15.40 -13.97 1.08
N GLN A 135 -15.03 -12.91 0.36
CA GLN A 135 -15.40 -12.73 -1.05
C GLN A 135 -14.93 -13.90 -1.93
N HIS A 136 -13.70 -14.37 -1.72
CA HIS A 136 -13.16 -15.54 -2.43
C HIS A 136 -13.91 -16.82 -2.07
N ARG A 137 -14.25 -17.01 -0.79
CA ARG A 137 -15.04 -18.16 -0.33
C ARG A 137 -16.42 -18.19 -0.97
N VAL A 138 -17.12 -17.06 -1.01
CA VAL A 138 -18.44 -16.93 -1.64
C VAL A 138 -18.34 -17.20 -3.14
N SER A 139 -17.35 -16.62 -3.82
CA SER A 139 -17.13 -16.80 -5.26
C SER A 139 -16.87 -18.27 -5.63
N LYS A 140 -16.03 -18.98 -4.86
CA LYS A 140 -15.79 -20.42 -5.05
C LYS A 140 -17.06 -21.26 -4.85
N LYS A 141 -17.89 -20.92 -3.86
CA LYS A 141 -19.16 -21.62 -3.59
C LYS A 141 -20.17 -21.43 -4.72
N LEU A 142 -20.29 -20.22 -5.25
CA LEU A 142 -21.14 -19.91 -6.40
C LEU A 142 -20.68 -20.67 -7.63
N HIS A 143 -19.38 -20.68 -7.92
CA HIS A 143 -18.82 -21.45 -9.03
C HIS A 143 -19.19 -22.93 -8.90
N LYS A 144 -18.90 -23.58 -7.77
CA LYS A 144 -19.26 -24.98 -7.53
C LYS A 144 -20.75 -25.25 -7.73
N THR A 145 -21.62 -24.38 -7.21
CA THR A 145 -23.07 -24.56 -7.28
C THR A 145 -23.59 -24.45 -8.72
N VAL A 146 -22.95 -23.66 -9.59
CA VAL A 146 -23.34 -23.54 -11.02
C VAL A 146 -22.93 -24.77 -11.82
N PHE A 147 -21.79 -25.40 -11.52
CA PHE A 147 -21.31 -26.60 -12.23
C PHE A 147 -21.91 -27.92 -11.72
N ASP A 148 -22.45 -27.96 -10.49
CA ASP A 148 -23.15 -29.13 -9.94
C ASP A 148 -24.61 -29.25 -10.48
N ILE A 149 -25.07 -28.33 -11.34
CA ILE A 149 -26.38 -28.38 -12.02
C ILE A 149 -26.23 -29.05 -13.40
N GLU A 150 -25.77 -30.29 -13.44
CA GLU A 150 -25.97 -31.10 -14.66
C GLU A 150 -27.42 -31.60 -14.72
N PRO A 151 -28.10 -31.49 -15.88
CA PRO A 151 -29.42 -32.08 -16.04
C PRO A 151 -29.27 -33.60 -16.02
N LYS A 152 -29.89 -34.25 -15.03
CA LYS A 152 -30.09 -35.70 -15.07
C LYS A 152 -30.81 -36.05 -16.38
N GLN A 153 -30.12 -36.72 -17.30
CA GLN A 153 -30.74 -37.51 -18.36
C GLN A 153 -30.98 -38.93 -17.87
#